data_AF-A0A7R9HGR3-F1
#
_entry.id   AF-A0A7R9HGR3-F1
#
_cell.length_a   1.000
_cell.length_b   1.000
_cell.length_c   1.000
_cell.angle_alpha   90.00
_cell.angle_beta   90.00
_cell.angle_gamma   90.00
#
_symmetry.space_group_name_H-M   'P 1'
#
loop_
_entity.id
_entity.type
_entity.pdbx_description
1 polymer ?
#
loop_
_entity_poly.entity_id
_entity_poly.type
_entity_poly.pdbx_seq_one_letter_code
_entity_poly.pdbx_strand_id
1 'polypeptide(L)'
;MQSQYLLCARKKQLARHNQSVTKQAYKDREMILSAMDEYHNHTCIKFVQYSGAEPDYIRFVSGNTGCWSSVGRTGGGQELNLQSPGCLTKKGTAMHEMMHALGFYHEHTRWERDNHVIIHYDNIQQ
;
A
#
# COMPACT_ATOMS: atom_id res chain seq x y z
N MET A 1 10.07 10.39 -4.95
CA MET A 1 9.04 10.24 -3.91
C MET A 1 9.40 8.98 -3.12
N GLN A 2 10.12 9.13 -2.01
CA GLN A 2 10.50 8.02 -1.13
C GLN A 2 9.88 8.32 0.23
N SER A 3 8.79 7.64 0.54
CA SER A 3 8.22 7.64 1.90
C SER A 3 7.97 6.18 2.22
N GLN A 4 8.98 5.59 2.85
CA GLN A 4 8.98 4.21 3.34
C GLN A 4 8.26 4.23 4.70
N TYR A 5 7.44 3.22 5.03
CA TYR A 5 6.79 3.13 6.34
C TYR A 5 6.77 1.69 6.93
N LEU A 6 7.14 1.46 8.22
CA LEU A 6 6.61 0.49 9.23
C LEU A 6 7.45 0.34 10.56
N LEU A 7 6.74 0.04 11.69
CA LEU A 7 7.10 -0.33 13.10
C LEU A 7 7.48 0.71 14.24
N CYS A 8 6.62 0.70 15.30
CA CYS A 8 6.68 1.10 16.73
C CYS A 8 7.56 2.29 17.27
N ALA A 9 6.85 3.39 17.62
CA ALA A 9 7.08 4.39 18.69
C ALA A 9 8.47 5.03 18.95
N ARG A 10 8.61 6.32 18.58
CA ARG A 10 8.62 7.50 19.48
C ARG A 10 8.70 8.78 18.64
N LYS A 11 7.88 9.78 18.99
CA LYS A 11 7.85 11.10 18.34
C LYS A 11 9.23 11.77 18.42
N LYS A 12 9.91 11.91 17.28
CA LYS A 12 10.80 13.04 17.04
C LYS A 12 10.54 13.61 15.65
N GLN A 13 10.22 14.89 15.69
CA GLN A 13 9.91 15.77 14.58
C GLN A 13 11.22 16.24 13.91
N LEU A 14 11.12 16.56 12.63
CA LEU A 14 11.98 17.45 11.80
C LEU A 14 13.01 16.78 10.89
N ALA A 15 12.83 16.92 9.57
CA ALA A 15 13.57 17.90 8.78
C ALA A 15 12.91 18.11 7.40
N ARG A 16 12.88 19.37 6.97
CA ARG A 16 12.33 19.86 5.70
C ARG A 16 13.28 19.53 4.55
N HIS A 17 12.76 18.99 3.43
CA HIS A 17 13.45 19.03 2.14
C HIS A 17 12.58 19.71 1.10
N ASN A 18 13.13 20.79 0.53
CA ASN A 18 12.58 21.59 -0.55
C ASN A 18 12.76 20.83 -1.87
N GLN A 19 11.66 20.34 -2.46
CA GLN A 19 11.57 19.92 -3.86
C GLN A 19 10.21 20.36 -4.38
N SER A 20 10.16 20.83 -5.62
CA SER A 20 8.92 21.11 -6.36
C SER A 20 8.14 19.81 -6.59
N VAL A 21 7.51 19.30 -5.53
CA VAL A 21 6.59 18.17 -5.59
C VAL A 21 5.43 18.62 -6.50
N THR A 22 5.20 17.90 -7.60
CA THR A 22 4.10 18.21 -8.51
C THR A 22 2.77 18.15 -7.73
N LYS A 23 1.78 18.95 -8.12
CA LYS A 23 0.45 18.94 -7.48
C LYS A 23 -0.15 17.53 -7.40
N GLN A 24 0.13 16.69 -8.40
CA GLN A 24 -0.29 15.29 -8.41
C GLN A 24 0.44 14.48 -7.35
N ALA A 25 1.78 14.60 -7.28
CA ALA A 25 2.57 13.93 -6.26
C ALA A 25 2.15 14.29 -4.82
N TYR A 26 1.73 15.54 -4.58
CA TYR A 26 1.15 15.93 -3.30
C TYR A 26 -0.18 15.19 -3.03
N LYS A 27 -1.11 15.20 -3.99
CA LYS A 27 -2.39 14.50 -3.87
C LYS A 27 -2.23 12.99 -3.65
N ASP A 28 -1.30 12.38 -4.39
CA ASP A 28 -0.97 10.96 -4.28
C ASP A 28 -0.50 10.62 -2.88
N ARG A 29 0.40 11.45 -2.33
CA ARG A 29 0.87 11.31 -0.96
C ARG A 29 -0.27 11.44 0.05
N GLU A 30 -1.15 12.41 -0.09
CA GLU A 30 -2.30 12.58 0.80
C GLU A 30 -3.28 11.40 0.72
N MET A 31 -3.49 10.81 -0.48
CA MET A 31 -4.32 9.62 -0.66
C MET A 31 -3.72 8.41 0.07
N ILE A 32 -2.40 8.21 -0.03
CA ILE A 32 -1.68 7.13 0.67
C ILE A 32 -1.77 7.33 2.18
N LEU A 33 -1.56 8.56 2.68
CA LEU A 33 -1.69 8.86 4.11
C LEU A 33 -3.12 8.64 4.62
N SER A 34 -4.13 9.08 3.87
CA SER A 34 -5.53 8.83 4.22
C SER A 34 -5.84 7.34 4.27
N ALA A 35 -5.27 6.51 3.38
CA ALA A 35 -5.40 5.06 3.45
C ALA A 35 -4.70 4.46 4.68
N MET A 36 -3.53 4.98 5.07
CA MET A 36 -2.86 4.56 6.31
C MET A 36 -3.70 4.90 7.55
N ASP A 37 -4.36 6.07 7.57
CA ASP A 37 -5.22 6.49 8.68
C ASP A 37 -6.41 5.54 8.89
N GLU A 38 -6.96 4.95 7.82
CA GLU A 38 -8.02 3.93 7.94
C GLU A 38 -7.53 2.72 8.74
N TYR A 39 -6.31 2.24 8.50
CA TYR A 39 -5.72 1.18 9.31
C TYR A 39 -5.45 1.63 10.74
N HIS A 40 -4.96 2.86 10.91
CA HIS A 40 -4.64 3.37 12.25
C HIS A 40 -5.89 3.49 13.12
N ASN A 41 -7.04 3.81 12.53
CA ASN A 41 -8.30 4.02 13.24
C ASN A 41 -9.06 2.72 13.53
N HIS A 42 -8.92 1.70 12.68
CA HIS A 42 -9.74 0.48 12.75
C HIS A 42 -8.96 -0.78 13.15
N THR A 43 -7.63 -0.69 13.26
CA THR A 43 -6.77 -1.86 13.55
C THR A 43 -5.63 -1.49 14.50
N CYS A 44 -4.88 -2.50 14.95
CA CYS A 44 -3.64 -2.29 15.69
C CYS A 44 -2.44 -1.93 14.80
N ILE A 45 -2.58 -1.97 13.47
CA ILE A 45 -1.50 -1.70 12.52
C ILE A 45 -1.15 -0.21 12.49
N LYS A 46 0.15 0.09 12.46
CA LYS A 46 0.69 1.44 12.34
C LYS A 46 1.78 1.51 11.27
N PHE A 47 1.51 2.30 10.25
CA PHE A 47 2.50 2.75 9.27
C PHE A 47 3.29 3.93 9.87
N VAL A 48 4.62 3.82 9.97
CA VAL A 48 5.49 4.87 10.52
C VAL A 48 6.66 5.12 9.58
N GLN A 49 7.07 6.36 9.40
CA GLN A 49 8.12 6.70 8.43
C GLN A 49 9.41 5.94 8.74
N TYR A 50 9.98 5.29 7.73
CA TYR A 50 11.25 4.58 7.78
C TYR A 50 12.37 5.49 8.22
N SER A 51 13.15 5.03 9.19
CA SER A 51 14.24 5.80 9.77
C SER A 51 15.56 5.62 9.02
N GLY A 52 15.66 4.58 8.18
CA GLY A 52 16.92 4.16 7.58
C GLY A 52 17.54 2.94 8.26
N ALA A 53 17.02 2.53 9.42
CA ALA A 53 17.62 1.48 10.25
C ALA A 53 16.86 0.14 10.18
N GLU A 54 15.59 0.15 9.80
CA GLU A 54 14.79 -1.07 9.78
C GLU A 54 15.23 -1.97 8.61
N PRO A 55 15.56 -3.25 8.82
CA PRO A 55 15.97 -4.12 7.72
C PRO A 55 14.83 -4.41 6.73
N ASP A 56 13.59 -4.33 7.21
CA ASP A 56 12.39 -4.70 6.47
C ASP A 56 11.43 -3.51 6.41
N TYR A 57 11.05 -3.09 5.21
CA TYR A 57 10.19 -1.91 5.01
C TYR A 57 9.42 -1.99 3.70
N ILE A 58 8.28 -1.29 3.65
CA ILE A 58 7.53 -1.07 2.41
C ILE A 58 8.04 0.21 1.75
N ARG A 59 8.36 0.13 0.45
CA ARG A 59 8.67 1.29 -0.39
C ARG A 59 7.56 1.52 -1.41
N PHE A 60 6.78 2.58 -1.19
CA PHE A 60 5.78 3.02 -2.16
C PHE A 60 6.45 3.56 -3.42
N VAL A 61 6.06 3.02 -4.57
CA VAL A 61 6.54 3.41 -5.90
C VAL A 61 5.37 3.68 -6.85
N SER A 62 5.65 4.35 -7.98
CA SER A 62 4.64 4.69 -9.00
C SER A 62 5.20 4.39 -10.40
N GLY A 63 5.63 3.15 -10.62
CA GLY A 63 5.95 2.61 -11.93
C GLY A 63 4.68 2.39 -12.76
N ASN A 64 4.84 2.41 -14.09
CA ASN A 64 3.75 2.22 -15.06
C ASN A 64 3.42 0.72 -15.25
N THR A 65 3.13 0.02 -14.16
CA THR A 65 2.89 -1.44 -14.10
C THR A 65 1.64 -1.80 -13.31
N GLY A 66 0.71 -0.86 -13.13
CA GLY A 66 -0.55 -1.07 -12.42
C GLY A 66 -0.44 -0.96 -10.89
N CYS A 67 -1.33 -1.65 -10.17
CA CYS A 67 -1.39 -1.64 -8.71
C CYS A 67 -1.02 -3.03 -8.21
N TRP A 68 -0.03 -3.14 -7.33
CA TRP A 68 0.39 -4.44 -6.79
C TRP A 68 1.22 -4.30 -5.50
N SER A 69 1.20 -5.36 -4.70
CA SER A 69 2.13 -5.61 -3.61
C SER A 69 2.43 -7.09 -3.46
N SER A 70 3.55 -7.42 -2.79
CA SER A 70 3.79 -8.78 -2.31
C SER A 70 2.89 -9.11 -1.11
N VAL A 71 2.52 -10.38 -0.94
CA VAL A 71 1.71 -10.82 0.20
C VAL A 71 2.60 -11.05 1.42
N GLY A 72 2.37 -10.27 2.48
CA GLY A 72 3.10 -10.35 3.74
C GLY A 72 4.52 -9.77 3.69
N ARG A 73 5.27 -10.01 4.76
CA ARG A 73 6.65 -9.53 4.92
C ARG A 73 7.62 -10.49 4.24
N THR A 74 8.21 -10.08 3.12
CA THR A 74 9.11 -10.94 2.33
C THR A 74 10.57 -10.89 2.79
N GLY A 75 10.92 -9.92 3.63
CA GLY A 75 12.31 -9.64 4.01
C GLY A 75 12.94 -8.56 3.11
N GLY A 76 13.78 -7.72 3.70
CA GLY A 76 14.37 -6.56 3.03
C GLY A 76 13.35 -5.46 2.72
N GLY A 77 13.77 -4.48 1.91
CA GLY A 77 12.87 -3.49 1.35
C GLY A 77 12.02 -4.08 0.23
N GLN A 78 10.70 -4.15 0.43
CA GLN A 78 9.73 -4.61 -0.58
C GLN A 78 8.98 -3.43 -1.23
N GLU A 79 8.80 -3.48 -2.54
CA GLU A 79 8.04 -2.47 -3.27
C GLU A 79 6.53 -2.71 -3.17
N LEU A 80 5.79 -1.61 -3.11
CA LEU A 80 4.34 -1.56 -3.30
C LEU A 80 4.07 -0.51 -4.36
N ASN A 81 3.53 -0.92 -5.51
CA ASN A 81 3.33 -0.03 -6.64
C ASN A 81 1.90 0.53 -6.65
N LEU A 82 1.82 1.85 -6.72
CA LEU A 82 0.58 2.60 -6.91
C LEU A 82 0.80 3.55 -8.10
N GLN A 83 0.58 3.04 -9.30
CA GLN A 83 0.68 3.83 -10.52
C GLN A 83 -0.21 5.09 -10.47
N SER A 84 0.41 6.24 -10.73
CA SER A 84 -0.28 7.53 -10.84
C SER A 84 -0.20 8.10 -12.27
N PRO A 85 -1.32 8.57 -12.86
CA PRO A 85 -2.69 8.39 -12.37
C PRO A 85 -3.16 6.93 -12.55
N GLY A 86 -4.16 6.51 -11.77
CA GLY A 86 -4.74 5.16 -11.86
C GLY A 86 -5.05 4.56 -10.49
N CYS A 87 -4.04 4.01 -9.82
CA CYS A 87 -4.20 3.36 -8.52
C CYS A 87 -4.62 4.32 -7.41
N LEU A 88 -4.30 5.61 -7.56
CA LEU A 88 -4.60 6.65 -6.57
C LEU A 88 -5.83 7.50 -6.93
N THR A 89 -6.78 6.96 -7.69
CA THR A 89 -8.08 7.62 -7.93
C THR A 89 -9.04 7.46 -6.74
N LYS A 90 -8.90 6.39 -5.95
CA LYS A 90 -9.70 6.09 -4.76
C LYS A 90 -8.80 5.53 -3.66
N LYS A 91 -9.10 5.87 -2.40
CA LYS A 91 -8.34 5.36 -1.24
C LYS A 91 -8.34 3.83 -1.13
N GLY A 92 -9.42 3.18 -1.57
CA GLY A 92 -9.61 1.73 -1.44
C GLY A 92 -8.54 0.90 -2.14
N THR A 93 -8.00 1.36 -3.27
CA THR A 93 -6.91 0.66 -3.97
C THR A 93 -5.61 0.72 -3.17
N ALA A 94 -5.27 1.88 -2.61
CA ALA A 94 -4.09 1.98 -1.74
C ALA A 94 -4.24 1.09 -0.48
N MET A 95 -5.45 1.06 0.11
CA MET A 95 -5.73 0.14 1.22
C MET A 95 -5.58 -1.32 0.79
N HIS A 96 -6.13 -1.70 -0.37
CA HIS A 96 -6.03 -3.06 -0.89
C HIS A 96 -4.58 -3.54 -1.03
N GLU A 97 -3.71 -2.74 -1.67
CA GLU A 97 -2.29 -3.10 -1.81
C GLU A 97 -1.55 -3.12 -0.46
N MET A 98 -1.90 -2.23 0.46
CA MET A 98 -1.38 -2.29 1.84
C MET A 98 -1.83 -3.57 2.55
N MET A 99 -3.07 -4.04 2.30
CA MET A 99 -3.61 -5.28 2.87
C MET A 99 -2.85 -6.51 2.37
N HIS A 100 -2.45 -6.52 1.09
CA HIS A 100 -1.53 -7.53 0.58
C HIS A 100 -0.21 -7.52 1.34
N ALA A 101 0.44 -6.37 1.51
CA ALA A 101 1.68 -6.28 2.29
C ALA A 101 1.53 -6.73 3.76
N LEU A 102 0.32 -6.63 4.32
CA LEU A 102 -0.02 -7.15 5.66
C LEU A 102 -0.29 -8.66 5.71
N GLY A 103 -0.40 -9.33 4.56
CA GLY A 103 -0.49 -10.79 4.48
C GLY A 103 -1.84 -11.34 4.03
N PHE A 104 -2.73 -10.52 3.49
CA PHE A 104 -4.02 -10.99 3.00
C PHE A 104 -3.99 -11.34 1.52
N TYR A 105 -4.63 -12.44 1.16
CA TYR A 105 -4.96 -12.80 -0.21
C TYR A 105 -6.31 -12.23 -0.62
N HIS A 106 -6.67 -12.39 -1.89
CA HIS A 106 -7.97 -12.01 -2.41
C HIS A 106 -9.11 -12.78 -1.75
N GLU A 107 -10.19 -12.08 -1.38
CA GLU A 107 -11.36 -12.70 -0.74
C GLU A 107 -12.05 -13.73 -1.65
N HIS A 108 -12.12 -13.44 -2.95
CA HIS A 108 -12.72 -14.33 -3.95
C HIS A 108 -11.87 -15.56 -4.30
N THR A 109 -10.71 -15.73 -3.66
CA THR A 109 -9.86 -16.93 -3.78
C THR A 109 -9.82 -17.77 -2.50
N ARG A 110 -10.70 -17.47 -1.52
CA ARG A 110 -10.88 -18.29 -0.32
C ARG A 110 -11.30 -19.72 -0.67
N TRP A 111 -10.96 -20.69 0.19
CA TRP A 111 -11.22 -22.11 -0.07
C TRP A 111 -12.72 -22.42 -0.18
N GLU A 112 -13.56 -21.65 0.49
CA GLU A 112 -15.01 -21.75 0.52
C GLU A 112 -15.73 -20.80 -0.46
N ARG A 113 -14.99 -20.10 -1.34
CA ARG A 113 -15.58 -19.04 -2.18
C ARG A 113 -16.70 -19.55 -3.10
N ASP A 114 -16.67 -20.81 -3.50
CA ASP A 114 -17.71 -21.43 -4.35
C ASP A 114 -19.07 -21.54 -3.63
N ASN A 115 -19.12 -21.36 -2.30
CA ASN A 115 -20.37 -21.25 -1.53
C ASN A 115 -20.98 -19.83 -1.59
N HIS A 116 -20.25 -18.83 -2.10
CA HIS A 116 -20.62 -17.41 -2.03
C HIS A 116 -20.68 -16.73 -3.41
N VAL A 117 -19.85 -17.17 -4.36
CA VAL A 117 -19.76 -16.58 -5.71
C VAL A 117 -19.65 -17.67 -6.77
N ILE A 118 -20.15 -17.37 -7.97
CA ILE A 118 -19.98 -18.21 -9.16
C ILE A 118 -18.96 -17.53 -10.07
N ILE A 119 -17.89 -18.25 -10.42
CA ILE A 119 -16.91 -17.78 -11.40
C ILE A 119 -17.33 -18.28 -12.79
N HIS A 120 -17.75 -17.35 -13.66
CA HIS A 120 -18.02 -17.66 -15.05
C HIS A 120 -16.70 -17.74 -15.83
N TYR A 121 -16.05 -18.91 -15.77
CA TYR A 121 -14.73 -19.14 -16.38
C TYR A 121 -14.68 -18.86 -17.88
N ASP A 122 -15.80 -19.04 -18.60
CA ASP A 122 -15.91 -18.74 -20.03
C ASP A 122 -15.75 -17.24 -20.35
N ASN A 123 -15.92 -16.36 -19.35
CA ASN A 123 -15.77 -14.92 -19.49
C ASN A 123 -14.37 -14.42 -19.06
N ILE A 124 -13.44 -15.31 -18.70
CA ILE A 124 -12.08 -14.95 -18.29
C ILE A 124 -11.17 -14.94 -19.53
N GLN A 125 -10.38 -13.87 -19.67
CA GLN A 125 -9.35 -13.77 -20.71
C GLN A 125 -8.29 -14.87 -20.50
N GLN A 126 -8.02 -15.64 -21.56
CA GLN A 126 -6.98 -16.66 -21.62
C GLN A 126 -5.59 -16.05 -21.82
#